data_AF-A0A1A8DB29-F1
#
_entry.id   AF-A0A1A8DB29-F1
#
_cell.length_a   1.000
_cell.length_b   1.000
_cell.length_c   1.000
_cell.angle_alpha   90.00
_cell.angle_beta   90.00
_cell.angle_gamma   90.00
#
_symmetry.space_group_name_H-M   'P 1'
#
loop_
_entity.id
_entity.type
_entity.pdbx_description
1 polymer ?
#
loop_
_entity_poly.entity_id
_entity_poly.type
_entity_poly.pdbx_seq_one_letter_code
_entity_poly.pdbx_strand_id
1 'polypeptide(L)'
;AGLACRVMDPSKILITGKTRLRVNCVGVFDVLTFDNTQTNHLAMMPQYQQADLVSLGKVVLALACNSLAGIQRENLQKAMELVSINYSSDLKNLILYLLTDQSRLRSVNDIMPMIGARFYTQLDASQMRNDVIEEDLAKEVQNGRLFRLLTKLGTINERPEFQKDPAWSETGDRYLLKLFRDHLFHQVTEAGTPWIDLSHIVSCLNKLDAGVPEKISLVARDEKSVLVVTYSDLKRCFDSTFQELQAAAAGSL
;
A
#
# COMPACT_ATOMS: atom_id res chain seq x y z
N ALA A 1 -19.01 12.78 -18.01
CA ALA A 1 -19.94 13.10 -16.92
C ALA A 1 -20.74 14.39 -17.19
N GLY A 2 -20.17 15.44 -17.80
CA GLY A 2 -20.94 16.64 -18.14
C GLY A 2 -21.40 17.46 -16.94
N LEU A 3 -20.67 17.38 -15.82
CA LEU A 3 -20.97 18.04 -14.54
C LEU A 3 -19.97 19.16 -14.25
N ALA A 4 -20.21 19.89 -13.16
CA ALA A 4 -19.34 20.94 -12.62
C ALA A 4 -19.03 20.65 -11.13
N CYS A 5 -17.87 21.09 -10.66
CA CYS A 5 -17.45 21.03 -9.26
C CYS A 5 -18.16 22.10 -8.41
N ARG A 6 -18.41 23.27 -8.99
CA ARG A 6 -19.08 24.47 -8.44
C ARG A 6 -18.35 25.16 -7.28
N VAL A 7 -17.51 24.45 -6.54
CA VAL A 7 -16.64 25.00 -5.50
C VAL A 7 -15.24 24.43 -5.65
N MET A 8 -14.28 25.31 -5.93
CA MET A 8 -12.88 24.94 -6.01
C MET A 8 -12.04 26.04 -5.39
N ASP A 9 -11.75 25.88 -4.09
CA ASP A 9 -10.83 26.72 -3.34
C ASP A 9 -9.90 25.85 -2.48
N PRO A 10 -8.78 26.38 -1.98
CA PRO A 10 -7.80 25.56 -1.26
C PRO A 10 -8.37 24.83 -0.04
N SER A 11 -9.41 25.35 0.63
CA SER A 11 -10.05 24.66 1.76
C SER A 11 -10.83 23.40 1.37
N LYS A 12 -11.17 23.25 0.08
CA LYS A 12 -11.90 22.09 -0.47
C LYS A 12 -11.00 21.11 -1.20
N ILE A 13 -9.69 21.33 -1.21
CA ILE A 13 -8.73 20.40 -1.80
C ILE A 13 -8.03 19.68 -0.66
N LEU A 14 -8.34 18.40 -0.48
CA LEU A 14 -7.76 17.55 0.54
C LEU A 14 -6.45 16.96 0.05
N ILE A 15 -5.43 17.02 0.91
CA ILE A 15 -4.16 16.34 0.71
C ILE A 15 -4.22 15.01 1.45
N THR A 16 -4.15 13.91 0.72
CA THR A 16 -4.14 12.56 1.28
C THR A 16 -2.80 11.91 1.00
N GLY A 17 -2.04 11.57 2.05
CA GLY A 17 -0.64 11.14 1.87
C GLY A 17 0.25 12.27 1.32
N LYS A 18 1.35 11.92 0.64
CA LYS A 18 2.37 12.90 0.21
C LYS A 18 2.02 13.67 -1.06
N THR A 19 1.35 13.04 -2.03
CA THR A 19 1.17 13.61 -3.39
C THR A 19 -0.24 13.44 -3.96
N ARG A 20 -1.21 12.96 -3.17
CA ARG A 20 -2.56 12.69 -3.68
C ARG A 20 -3.55 13.76 -3.24
N LEU A 21 -3.97 14.56 -4.20
CA LEU A 21 -5.02 15.56 -4.03
C LEU A 21 -6.39 14.93 -4.29
N ARG A 22 -7.40 15.37 -3.52
CA ARG A 22 -8.80 15.00 -3.72
C ARG A 22 -9.67 16.25 -3.56
N VAL A 23 -10.62 16.42 -4.46
CA VAL A 23 -11.60 17.51 -4.35
C VAL A 23 -12.73 17.06 -3.43
N ASN A 24 -13.00 17.84 -2.40
CA ASN A 24 -14.05 17.61 -1.41
C ASN A 24 -15.31 18.42 -1.74
N CYS A 25 -16.44 18.04 -1.13
CA CYS A 25 -17.72 18.73 -1.22
C CYS A 25 -18.29 18.90 -2.64
N VAL A 26 -17.88 18.04 -3.59
CA VAL A 26 -18.47 18.00 -4.94
C VAL A 26 -19.94 17.59 -4.83
N GLY A 27 -20.84 18.27 -5.56
CA GLY A 27 -22.28 17.97 -5.57
C GLY A 27 -23.09 18.63 -4.45
N VAL A 28 -22.46 19.22 -3.43
CA VAL A 28 -23.18 19.87 -2.32
C VAL A 28 -24.01 21.06 -2.83
N PHE A 29 -23.43 21.89 -3.70
CA PHE A 29 -24.16 23.03 -4.28
C PHE A 29 -25.23 22.60 -5.27
N ASP A 30 -25.04 21.50 -5.99
CA ASP A 30 -26.05 20.93 -6.89
C ASP A 30 -27.32 20.55 -6.13
N VAL A 31 -27.18 20.03 -4.91
CA VAL A 31 -28.32 19.74 -4.02
C VAL A 31 -28.89 21.01 -3.40
N LEU A 32 -28.05 21.90 -2.86
CA LEU A 32 -28.50 23.08 -2.14
C LEU A 32 -29.19 24.13 -3.02
N THR A 33 -28.72 24.30 -4.25
CA THR A 33 -29.30 25.26 -5.21
C THR A 33 -30.24 24.58 -6.20
N PHE A 34 -30.69 23.36 -5.90
CA PHE A 34 -31.67 22.67 -6.73
C PHE A 34 -33.00 23.42 -6.67
N ASP A 35 -33.49 23.84 -7.82
CA ASP A 35 -34.75 24.54 -7.96
C ASP A 35 -35.69 23.72 -8.86
N ASN A 36 -36.75 23.18 -8.28
CA ASN A 36 -37.71 22.33 -8.99
C ASN A 36 -38.56 23.11 -10.01
N THR A 37 -38.49 24.44 -10.02
CA THR A 37 -39.23 25.30 -10.96
C THR A 37 -38.48 25.52 -12.28
N GLN A 38 -37.19 25.18 -12.34
CA GLN A 38 -36.41 25.33 -13.57
C GLN A 38 -36.74 24.25 -14.60
N THR A 39 -37.08 24.65 -15.82
CA THR A 39 -37.41 23.69 -16.90
C THR A 39 -36.18 22.90 -17.40
N ASN A 40 -34.97 23.44 -17.24
CA ASN A 40 -33.73 22.78 -17.65
C ASN A 40 -32.58 23.08 -16.69
N HIS A 41 -32.34 22.17 -15.75
CA HIS A 41 -31.33 22.32 -14.70
C HIS A 41 -29.89 22.26 -15.26
N LEU A 42 -29.73 21.77 -16.50
CA LEU A 42 -28.43 21.66 -17.16
C LEU A 42 -28.09 22.91 -18.00
N ALA A 43 -29.02 23.85 -18.18
CA ALA A 43 -28.80 25.04 -19.01
C ALA A 43 -27.62 25.91 -18.51
N MET A 44 -27.42 25.97 -17.19
CA MET A 44 -26.33 26.72 -16.56
C MET A 44 -25.02 25.91 -16.42
N MET A 45 -25.04 24.62 -16.76
CA MET A 45 -23.89 23.73 -16.58
C MET A 45 -22.61 24.23 -17.30
N PRO A 46 -22.68 24.74 -18.55
CA PRO A 46 -21.49 25.28 -19.21
C PRO A 46 -20.90 26.48 -18.46
N GLN A 47 -21.74 27.32 -17.85
CA GLN A 47 -21.29 28.49 -17.08
C GLN A 47 -20.59 28.04 -15.79
N TYR A 48 -21.14 27.04 -15.09
CA TYR A 48 -20.50 26.46 -13.91
C TYR A 48 -19.15 25.81 -14.26
N GLN A 49 -19.05 25.12 -15.40
CA GLN A 49 -17.78 24.55 -15.88
C GLN A 49 -16.73 25.63 -16.18
N GLN A 50 -17.13 26.76 -16.79
CA GLN A 50 -16.21 27.88 -16.99
C GLN A 50 -15.77 28.50 -15.65
N ALA A 51 -16.69 28.63 -14.69
CA ALA A 51 -16.39 29.14 -13.36
C ALA A 51 -15.41 28.21 -12.60
N ASP A 52 -15.51 26.89 -12.79
CA ASP A 52 -14.57 25.92 -12.22
C ASP A 52 -13.15 26.10 -12.79
N LEU A 53 -13.02 26.32 -14.10
CA LEU A 53 -11.72 26.57 -14.73
C LEU A 53 -11.07 27.85 -14.23
N VAL A 54 -11.85 28.91 -14.05
CA VAL A 54 -11.37 30.16 -13.43
C VAL A 54 -10.94 29.91 -11.98
N SER A 55 -11.73 29.14 -11.23
CA SER A 55 -11.43 28.80 -9.83
C SER A 55 -10.14 27.98 -9.71
N LEU A 56 -9.92 27.02 -10.61
CA LEU A 56 -8.66 26.29 -10.74
C LEU A 56 -7.48 27.25 -10.98
N GLY A 57 -7.63 28.21 -11.90
CA GLY A 57 -6.60 29.23 -12.16
C GLY A 57 -6.26 30.05 -10.92
N LYS A 58 -7.27 30.43 -10.14
CA LYS A 58 -7.09 31.17 -8.88
C LYS A 58 -6.36 30.34 -7.83
N VAL A 59 -6.70 29.04 -7.70
CA VAL A 59 -6.00 28.12 -6.79
C VAL A 59 -4.52 27.99 -7.19
N VAL A 60 -4.24 27.74 -8.46
CA VAL A 60 -2.86 27.58 -8.95
C VAL A 60 -2.06 28.88 -8.73
N LEU A 61 -2.65 30.04 -9.00
CA LEU A 61 -2.02 31.33 -8.74
C LEU A 61 -1.73 31.55 -7.24
N ALA A 62 -2.70 31.24 -6.37
CA ALA A 62 -2.50 31.36 -4.92
C ALA A 62 -1.40 30.44 -4.40
N LEU A 63 -1.28 29.23 -4.96
CA LEU A 63 -0.19 28.31 -4.63
C LEU A 63 1.16 28.84 -5.12
N ALA A 64 1.24 29.36 -6.35
CA ALA A 64 2.47 29.92 -6.91
C ALA A 64 2.95 31.18 -6.15
N CYS A 65 2.02 32.00 -5.65
CA CYS A 65 2.34 33.17 -4.84
C CYS A 65 2.42 32.87 -3.33
N ASN A 66 2.10 31.64 -2.91
CA ASN A 66 1.91 31.26 -1.51
C ASN A 66 1.03 32.26 -0.72
N SER A 67 -0.03 32.77 -1.36
CA SER A 67 -0.88 33.82 -0.79
C SER A 67 -2.26 33.86 -1.44
N LEU A 68 -3.30 33.90 -0.61
CA LEU A 68 -4.69 34.07 -1.07
C LEU A 68 -4.98 35.50 -1.53
N ALA A 69 -4.20 36.49 -1.08
CA ALA A 69 -4.38 37.89 -1.49
C ALA A 69 -4.03 38.13 -2.97
N GLY A 70 -3.20 37.25 -3.57
CA GLY A 70 -2.85 37.29 -4.99
C GLY A 70 -4.03 37.01 -5.93
N ILE A 71 -5.14 36.45 -5.43
CA ILE A 71 -6.36 36.20 -6.21
C ILE A 71 -7.16 37.49 -6.44
N GLN A 72 -6.95 38.53 -5.62
CA GLN A 72 -7.70 39.78 -5.72
C GLN A 72 -7.34 40.53 -7.02
N ARG A 73 -8.34 41.13 -7.67
CA ARG A 73 -8.17 41.80 -8.98
C ARG A 73 -7.07 42.85 -8.97
N GLU A 74 -6.93 43.60 -7.89
CA GLU A 74 -5.93 44.66 -7.71
C GLU A 74 -4.49 44.13 -7.68
N ASN A 75 -4.31 42.91 -7.18
CA ASN A 75 -3.00 42.28 -7.02
C ASN A 75 -2.66 41.32 -8.17
N LEU A 76 -3.60 41.05 -9.07
CA LEU A 76 -3.46 40.03 -10.12
C LEU A 76 -2.24 40.26 -11.01
N GLN A 77 -2.00 41.51 -11.42
CA GLN A 77 -0.88 41.85 -12.30
C GLN A 77 0.48 41.59 -11.61
N LYS A 78 0.62 42.04 -10.35
CA LYS A 78 1.82 41.78 -9.54
C LYS A 78 2.03 40.28 -9.27
N ALA A 79 0.94 39.55 -9.00
CA ALA A 79 0.98 38.12 -8.79
C ALA A 79 1.46 37.38 -10.05
N MET A 80 0.99 37.78 -11.24
CA MET A 80 1.43 37.21 -12.52
C MET A 80 2.90 37.54 -12.85
N GLU A 81 3.39 38.72 -12.47
CA GLU A 81 4.82 39.07 -12.58
C GLU A 81 5.67 38.15 -11.70
N LEU A 82 5.27 37.91 -10.46
CA LEU A 82 5.95 36.98 -9.56
C LEU A 82 6.02 35.56 -10.14
N VAL A 83 4.92 35.07 -10.72
CA VAL A 83 4.90 33.77 -11.41
C VAL A 83 5.90 33.75 -12.56
N SER A 84 5.91 34.80 -13.37
CA SER A 84 6.79 34.90 -14.55
C SER A 84 8.29 34.91 -14.20
N ILE A 85 8.64 35.37 -12.99
CA ILE A 85 10.03 35.45 -12.53
C ILE A 85 10.48 34.11 -11.91
N ASN A 86 9.60 33.42 -11.19
CA ASN A 86 9.98 32.27 -10.36
C ASN A 86 9.62 30.90 -10.96
N TYR A 87 8.76 30.84 -11.98
CA TYR A 87 8.25 29.60 -12.54
C TYR A 87 8.37 29.54 -14.06
N SER A 88 8.08 28.37 -14.63
CA SER A 88 8.14 28.17 -16.08
C SER A 88 7.11 29.02 -16.82
N SER A 89 7.44 29.34 -18.08
CA SER A 89 6.51 29.97 -19.03
C SER A 89 5.24 29.15 -19.20
N ASP A 90 5.33 27.83 -19.17
CA ASP A 90 4.16 26.94 -19.24
C ASP A 90 3.17 27.17 -18.09
N LEU A 91 3.67 27.32 -16.85
CA LEU A 91 2.80 27.57 -15.69
C LEU A 91 2.15 28.94 -15.79
N LYS A 92 2.91 29.96 -16.22
CA LYS A 92 2.39 31.30 -16.50
C LYS A 92 1.28 31.26 -17.55
N ASN A 93 1.52 30.57 -18.67
CA ASN A 93 0.57 30.45 -19.77
C ASN A 93 -0.71 29.70 -19.34
N LEU A 94 -0.57 28.66 -18.51
CA LEU A 94 -1.69 27.94 -17.92
C LEU A 94 -2.55 28.85 -17.04
N ILE A 95 -1.94 29.59 -16.11
CA ILE A 95 -2.68 30.51 -15.24
C ILE A 95 -3.36 31.61 -16.07
N LEU A 96 -2.63 32.19 -17.05
CA LEU A 96 -3.17 33.22 -17.93
C LEU A 96 -4.37 32.71 -18.74
N TYR A 97 -4.27 31.50 -19.30
CA TYR A 97 -5.36 30.88 -20.05
C TYR A 97 -6.61 30.66 -19.16
N LEU A 98 -6.42 30.21 -17.92
CA LEU A 98 -7.53 29.97 -17.00
C LEU A 98 -8.19 31.26 -16.47
N LEU A 99 -7.44 32.35 -16.32
CA LEU A 99 -7.95 33.60 -15.71
C LEU A 99 -8.42 34.64 -16.73
N THR A 100 -7.94 34.59 -17.98
CA THR A 100 -8.32 35.57 -19.01
C THR A 100 -9.70 35.25 -19.56
N ASP A 101 -10.53 36.27 -19.75
CA ASP A 101 -11.82 36.12 -20.42
C ASP A 101 -11.59 35.84 -21.91
N GLN A 102 -12.12 34.72 -22.38
CA GLN A 102 -11.94 34.22 -23.73
C GLN A 102 -13.27 34.31 -24.47
N SER A 103 -13.25 34.70 -25.74
CA SER A 103 -14.45 34.66 -26.60
C SER A 103 -14.92 33.22 -26.86
N ARG A 104 -13.99 32.26 -26.81
CA ARG A 104 -14.25 30.83 -26.91
C ARG A 104 -14.36 30.20 -25.53
N LEU A 105 -15.31 29.29 -25.36
CA LEU A 105 -15.42 28.45 -24.15
C LEU A 105 -14.14 27.63 -23.95
N ARG A 106 -13.56 27.74 -22.75
CA ARG A 106 -12.37 26.99 -22.36
C ARG A 106 -12.70 25.52 -22.14
N SER A 107 -11.76 24.64 -22.48
CA SER A 107 -11.85 23.20 -22.18
C SER A 107 -10.69 22.75 -21.30
N VAL A 108 -10.92 21.76 -20.45
CA VAL A 108 -9.86 21.08 -19.68
C VAL A 108 -8.81 20.50 -20.62
N ASN A 109 -9.20 20.05 -21.82
CA ASN A 109 -8.25 19.46 -22.77
C ASN A 109 -7.28 20.50 -23.35
N ASP A 110 -7.65 21.77 -23.36
CA ASP A 110 -6.82 22.85 -23.92
C ASP A 110 -5.58 23.13 -23.07
N ILE A 111 -5.58 22.73 -21.78
CA ILE A 111 -4.43 22.90 -20.88
C ILE A 111 -3.40 21.76 -21.00
N MET A 112 -3.77 20.64 -21.63
CA MET A 112 -2.91 19.45 -21.73
C MET A 112 -1.55 19.73 -22.38
N PRO A 113 -1.44 20.53 -23.48
CA PRO A 113 -0.15 20.85 -24.07
C PRO A 113 0.77 21.65 -23.13
N MET A 114 0.21 22.49 -22.26
CA MET A 114 0.98 23.29 -21.28
C MET A 114 1.52 22.41 -20.15
N ILE A 115 0.80 21.33 -19.80
CA ILE A 115 1.32 20.30 -18.89
C ILE A 115 2.42 19.51 -19.61
N GLY A 116 2.14 19.05 -20.83
CA GLY A 116 3.10 18.44 -21.74
C GLY A 116 3.82 17.24 -21.13
N ALA A 117 5.16 17.25 -21.21
CA ALA A 117 6.00 16.14 -20.74
C ALA A 117 5.84 15.82 -19.24
N ARG A 118 5.29 16.75 -18.43
CA ARG A 118 5.06 16.54 -16.98
C ARG A 118 4.06 15.41 -16.70
N PHE A 119 3.22 15.05 -17.68
CA PHE A 119 2.38 13.85 -17.58
C PHE A 119 3.22 12.58 -17.41
N TYR A 120 4.33 12.45 -18.12
CA TYR A 120 5.21 11.28 -18.00
C TYR A 120 5.87 11.22 -16.64
N THR A 121 6.36 12.35 -16.11
CA THR A 121 6.92 12.41 -14.75
C THR A 121 5.90 11.99 -13.70
N GLN A 122 4.65 12.45 -13.80
CA GLN A 122 3.60 12.08 -12.86
C GLN A 122 3.16 10.62 -13.00
N LEU A 123 3.13 10.08 -14.22
CA LEU A 123 2.81 8.68 -14.50
C LEU A 123 3.89 7.75 -13.93
N ASP A 124 5.16 8.06 -14.18
CA ASP A 124 6.33 7.36 -13.66
C ASP A 124 6.35 7.36 -12.12
N ALA A 125 6.14 8.53 -11.50
CA ALA A 125 6.01 8.63 -10.04
C ALA A 125 4.84 7.80 -9.48
N SER A 126 3.74 7.67 -10.24
CA SER A 126 2.62 6.81 -9.85
C SER A 126 2.96 5.32 -9.98
N GLN A 127 3.72 4.91 -11.00
CA GLN A 127 4.16 3.53 -11.20
C GLN A 127 5.16 3.12 -10.14
N MET A 128 6.21 3.92 -9.90
CA MET A 128 7.17 3.66 -8.82
C MET A 128 6.50 3.51 -7.46
N ARG A 129 5.47 4.32 -7.17
CA ARG A 129 4.71 4.17 -5.93
C ARG A 129 3.92 2.86 -5.89
N ASN A 130 3.37 2.41 -7.01
CA ASN A 130 2.67 1.13 -7.07
C ASN A 130 3.65 -0.02 -6.82
N ASP A 131 4.85 0.03 -7.40
CA ASP A 131 5.89 -1.00 -7.20
C ASP A 131 6.28 -1.10 -5.72
N VAL A 132 6.46 0.03 -5.03
CA VAL A 132 6.73 0.05 -3.58
C VAL A 132 5.58 -0.58 -2.78
N ILE A 133 4.33 -0.23 -3.11
CA ILE A 133 3.16 -0.80 -2.44
C ILE A 133 3.07 -2.31 -2.70
N GLU A 134 3.35 -2.76 -3.93
CA GLU A 134 3.33 -4.17 -4.29
C GLU A 134 4.42 -4.95 -3.57
N GLU A 135 5.63 -4.40 -3.48
CA GLU A 135 6.74 -5.00 -2.75
C GLU A 135 6.44 -5.15 -1.25
N ASP A 136 5.93 -4.09 -0.62
CA ASP A 136 5.56 -4.12 0.79
C ASP A 136 4.38 -5.06 1.05
N LEU A 137 3.38 -5.08 0.16
CA LEU A 137 2.28 -6.03 0.23
C LEU A 137 2.76 -7.48 0.08
N ALA A 138 3.71 -7.74 -0.81
CA ALA A 138 4.28 -9.08 -0.99
C ALA A 138 4.98 -9.56 0.29
N LYS A 139 5.72 -8.68 0.97
CA LYS A 139 6.33 -8.96 2.28
C LYS A 139 5.26 -9.27 3.34
N GLU A 140 4.18 -8.49 3.40
CA GLU A 140 3.09 -8.74 4.36
C GLU A 140 2.33 -10.05 4.09
N VAL A 141 2.14 -10.42 2.83
CA VAL A 141 1.59 -11.73 2.45
C VAL A 141 2.50 -12.87 2.93
N GLN A 142 3.83 -12.72 2.76
CA GLN A 142 4.81 -13.68 3.27
C GLN A 142 4.78 -13.75 4.80
N ASN A 143 4.76 -12.61 5.51
CA ASN A 143 4.62 -12.55 6.97
C ASN A 143 3.38 -13.30 7.44
N GLY A 144 2.25 -13.14 6.75
CA GLY A 144 1.02 -13.89 7.04
C GLY A 144 1.18 -15.40 6.88
N ARG A 145 1.94 -15.87 5.87
CA ARG A 145 2.25 -17.30 5.70
C ARG A 145 3.13 -17.83 6.83
N LEU A 146 4.20 -17.11 7.15
CA LEU A 146 5.14 -17.46 8.21
C LEU A 146 4.46 -17.52 9.58
N PHE A 147 3.61 -16.53 9.89
CA PHE A 147 2.84 -16.51 11.13
C PHE A 147 1.94 -17.74 11.29
N ARG A 148 1.26 -18.16 10.22
CA ARG A 148 0.45 -19.39 10.23
C ARG A 148 1.31 -20.63 10.45
N LEU A 149 2.49 -20.72 9.84
CA LEU A 149 3.42 -21.85 10.06
C LEU A 149 3.90 -21.90 11.50
N LEU A 150 4.32 -20.76 12.06
CA LEU A 150 4.74 -20.66 13.46
C LEU A 150 3.63 -21.07 14.42
N THR A 151 2.40 -20.64 14.17
CA THR A 151 1.25 -21.01 15.02
C THR A 151 0.98 -22.52 14.96
N LYS A 152 1.08 -23.12 13.78
CA LYS A 152 0.94 -24.57 13.61
C LYS A 152 2.07 -25.34 14.31
N LEU A 153 3.33 -24.91 14.13
CA LEU A 153 4.47 -25.48 14.87
C LEU A 153 4.25 -25.38 16.37
N GLY A 154 3.88 -24.21 16.89
CA GLY A 154 3.56 -24.04 18.32
C GLY A 154 2.38 -24.88 18.82
N THR A 155 1.51 -25.37 17.94
CA THR A 155 0.42 -26.29 18.29
C THR A 155 0.88 -27.75 18.37
N ILE A 156 1.94 -28.09 17.62
CA ILE A 156 2.52 -29.44 17.53
C ILE A 156 3.59 -29.63 18.60
N ASN A 157 4.55 -28.71 18.62
CA ASN A 157 5.74 -28.76 19.44
C ASN A 157 5.40 -28.72 20.94
N GLU A 158 6.06 -29.59 21.72
CA GLU A 158 5.89 -29.70 23.18
C GLU A 158 4.46 -29.93 23.67
N ARG A 159 3.58 -30.47 22.82
CA ARG A 159 2.24 -30.88 23.23
C ARG A 159 2.34 -31.98 24.32
N PRO A 160 1.82 -31.74 25.54
CA PRO A 160 2.12 -32.57 26.70
C PRO A 160 1.48 -33.97 26.66
N GLU A 161 0.28 -34.09 26.09
CA GLU A 161 -0.41 -35.36 25.91
C GLU A 161 -1.35 -35.26 24.71
N PHE A 162 -1.42 -36.33 23.92
CA PHE A 162 -2.40 -36.49 22.87
C PHE A 162 -2.84 -37.95 22.78
N GLN A 163 -4.15 -38.20 22.72
CA GLN A 163 -4.73 -39.55 22.68
C GLN A 163 -4.18 -40.53 23.75
N LYS A 164 -3.97 -40.05 24.98
CA LYS A 164 -3.40 -40.83 26.10
C LYS A 164 -1.94 -41.26 25.92
N ASP A 165 -1.25 -40.70 24.93
CA ASP A 165 0.20 -40.82 24.77
C ASP A 165 0.90 -39.56 25.29
N PRO A 166 1.58 -39.63 26.46
CA PRO A 166 2.35 -38.53 27.02
C PRO A 166 3.70 -38.29 26.30
N ALA A 167 4.12 -39.20 25.41
CA ALA A 167 5.35 -39.08 24.63
C ALA A 167 5.07 -38.73 23.16
N TRP A 168 3.84 -38.35 22.81
CA TRP A 168 3.43 -38.13 21.42
C TRP A 168 4.31 -37.11 20.68
N SER A 169 4.71 -36.02 21.34
CA SER A 169 5.59 -35.00 20.73
C SER A 169 7.05 -35.43 20.58
N GLU A 170 7.46 -36.56 21.17
CA GLU A 170 8.85 -37.01 21.28
C GLU A 170 9.21 -38.16 20.33
N THR A 171 8.29 -38.58 19.44
CA THR A 171 8.49 -39.76 18.59
C THR A 171 8.30 -39.46 17.09
N GLY A 172 9.04 -40.20 16.24
CA GLY A 172 8.89 -40.19 14.78
C GLY A 172 8.97 -38.80 14.14
N ASP A 173 7.99 -38.49 13.28
CA ASP A 173 7.86 -37.20 12.58
C ASP A 173 7.81 -36.00 13.53
N ARG A 174 7.22 -36.15 14.71
CA ARG A 174 7.11 -35.07 15.71
C ARG A 174 8.47 -34.73 16.32
N TYR A 175 9.31 -35.75 16.52
CA TYR A 175 10.69 -35.54 16.96
C TYR A 175 11.52 -34.76 15.93
N LEU A 176 11.33 -35.02 14.63
CA LEU A 176 11.97 -34.21 13.56
C LEU A 176 11.54 -32.74 13.63
N LEU A 177 10.26 -32.45 13.86
CA LEU A 177 9.74 -31.09 14.01
C LEU A 177 10.24 -30.41 15.29
N LYS A 178 10.48 -31.17 16.36
CA LYS A 178 11.13 -30.68 17.58
C LYS A 178 12.58 -30.26 17.32
N LEU A 179 13.36 -31.09 16.63
CA LEU A 179 14.74 -30.72 16.26
C LEU A 179 14.76 -29.54 15.27
N PHE A 180 13.79 -29.45 14.36
CA PHE A 180 13.65 -28.30 13.49
C PHE A 180 13.36 -27.01 14.26
N ARG A 181 12.51 -27.05 15.29
CA ARG A 181 12.30 -25.92 16.22
C ARG A 181 13.61 -25.49 16.87
N ASP A 182 14.40 -26.44 17.38
CA ASP A 182 15.70 -26.14 17.99
C ASP A 182 16.66 -25.50 16.96
N HIS A 183 16.67 -25.99 15.72
CA HIS A 183 17.44 -25.41 14.60
C HIS A 183 17.02 -23.97 14.24
N LEU A 184 15.76 -23.59 14.46
CA LEU A 184 15.26 -22.24 14.23
C LEU A 184 15.57 -21.28 15.38
N PHE A 185 15.26 -21.68 16.61
CA PHE A 185 15.16 -20.75 17.75
C PHE A 185 16.22 -20.91 18.83
N HIS A 186 16.95 -22.03 18.83
CA HIS A 186 17.94 -22.36 19.86
C HIS A 186 19.35 -22.43 19.27
N GLN A 187 19.65 -21.55 18.31
CA GLN A 187 21.01 -21.40 17.80
C GLN A 187 21.93 -20.82 18.87
N VAL A 188 23.18 -21.29 18.88
CA VAL A 188 24.23 -20.80 19.77
C VAL A 188 25.49 -20.49 18.97
N THR A 189 26.28 -19.54 19.46
CA THR A 189 27.61 -19.25 18.91
C THR A 189 28.63 -20.30 19.34
N GLU A 190 29.84 -20.24 18.78
CA GLU A 190 30.97 -21.06 19.23
C GLU A 190 31.28 -20.90 20.73
N ALA A 191 30.94 -19.74 21.32
CA ALA A 191 31.11 -19.48 22.75
C ALA A 191 29.93 -20.00 23.61
N GLY A 192 28.95 -20.68 23.01
CA GLY A 192 27.75 -21.20 23.68
C GLY A 192 26.71 -20.13 24.02
N THR A 193 26.88 -18.90 23.54
CA THR A 193 25.89 -17.83 23.78
C THR A 193 24.73 -17.92 22.78
N PRO A 194 23.48 -17.57 23.16
CA PRO A 194 22.35 -17.57 22.25
C PRO A 194 22.61 -16.70 21.01
N TRP A 195 22.36 -17.24 19.83
CA TRP A 195 22.45 -16.53 18.56
C TRP A 195 21.03 -16.32 17.99
N ILE A 196 20.63 -15.06 17.83
CA ILE A 196 19.30 -14.70 17.35
C ILE A 196 19.43 -14.10 15.96
N ASP A 197 19.08 -14.89 14.94
CA ASP A 197 19.07 -14.47 13.54
C ASP A 197 17.68 -14.61 12.93
N LEU A 198 16.99 -13.48 12.78
CA LEU A 198 15.66 -13.43 12.17
C LEU A 198 15.69 -13.76 10.68
N SER A 199 16.79 -13.46 9.98
CA SER A 199 16.94 -13.78 8.55
C SER A 199 17.04 -15.29 8.34
N HIS A 200 17.77 -15.98 9.22
CA HIS A 200 17.80 -17.44 9.27
C HIS A 200 16.41 -18.01 9.47
N ILE A 201 15.68 -17.57 10.50
CA ILE A 201 14.32 -18.05 10.80
C ILE A 201 13.38 -17.87 9.61
N VAL A 202 13.34 -16.66 9.02
CA VAL A 202 12.50 -16.35 7.85
C VAL A 202 12.87 -17.23 6.65
N SER A 203 14.17 -17.40 6.38
CA SER A 203 14.67 -18.24 5.28
C SER A 203 14.26 -19.70 5.44
N CYS A 204 14.51 -20.28 6.62
CA CYS A 204 14.17 -21.67 6.92
C CYS A 204 12.66 -21.94 6.86
N LEU A 205 11.83 -21.03 7.39
CA LEU A 205 10.38 -21.18 7.32
C LEU A 205 9.85 -21.03 5.90
N ASN A 206 10.40 -20.12 5.08
CA ASN A 206 10.05 -20.03 3.67
C ASN A 206 10.43 -21.31 2.91
N LYS A 207 11.60 -21.89 3.21
CA LYS A 207 12.05 -23.16 2.62
C LYS A 207 11.16 -24.33 3.05
N LEU A 208 10.73 -24.38 4.32
CA LEU A 208 9.75 -25.35 4.82
C LEU A 208 8.41 -25.17 4.10
N ASP A 209 7.91 -23.95 3.96
CA ASP A 209 6.63 -23.68 3.31
C ASP A 209 6.65 -24.06 1.83
N ALA A 210 7.74 -23.75 1.13
CA ALA A 210 7.95 -24.14 -0.25
C ALA A 210 8.21 -25.64 -0.42
N GLY A 211 8.70 -26.33 0.61
CA GLY A 211 9.05 -27.75 0.56
C GLY A 211 10.21 -28.03 -0.38
N VAL A 212 11.27 -27.22 -0.32
CA VAL A 212 12.43 -27.34 -1.23
C VAL A 212 13.22 -28.64 -0.98
N PRO A 213 13.91 -29.20 -2.00
CA PRO A 213 14.72 -30.41 -1.87
C PRO A 213 16.09 -30.16 -1.20
N GLU A 214 16.32 -28.97 -0.64
CA GLU A 214 17.54 -28.64 0.10
C GLU A 214 17.61 -29.45 1.40
N LYS A 215 18.80 -30.01 1.68
CA LYS A 215 19.08 -30.79 2.89
C LYS A 215 19.58 -29.90 4.02
N ILE A 216 19.12 -30.19 5.23
CA ILE A 216 19.62 -29.59 6.47
C ILE A 216 20.02 -30.67 7.47
N SER A 217 20.93 -30.32 8.37
CA SER A 217 21.35 -31.17 9.48
C SER A 217 20.67 -30.74 10.77
N LEU A 218 19.90 -31.64 11.37
CA LEU A 218 19.23 -31.47 12.64
C LEU A 218 20.00 -32.24 13.71
N VAL A 219 20.52 -31.53 14.71
CA VAL A 219 21.35 -32.10 15.78
C VAL A 219 20.48 -32.31 17.02
N ALA A 220 20.51 -33.51 17.58
CA ALA A 220 19.86 -33.80 18.85
C ALA A 220 20.56 -33.06 20.00
N ARG A 221 19.82 -32.72 21.07
CA ARG A 221 20.35 -31.97 22.22
C ARG A 221 21.47 -32.68 22.97
N ASP A 222 21.55 -34.00 22.84
CA ASP A 222 22.62 -34.80 23.41
C ASP A 222 23.90 -34.79 22.56
N GLU A 223 23.87 -34.11 21.41
CA GLU A 223 24.93 -34.01 20.40
C GLU A 223 25.40 -35.36 19.82
N LYS A 224 24.72 -36.46 20.16
CA LYS A 224 25.11 -37.81 19.74
C LYS A 224 24.49 -38.22 18.42
N SER A 225 23.39 -37.57 18.04
CA SER A 225 22.62 -37.92 16.84
C SER A 225 22.46 -36.71 15.92
N VAL A 226 22.81 -36.90 14.64
CA VAL A 226 22.59 -35.92 13.58
C VAL A 226 21.70 -36.56 12.51
N LEU A 227 20.58 -35.90 12.22
CA LEU A 227 19.64 -36.32 11.19
C LEU A 227 19.73 -35.37 10.00
N VAL A 228 19.96 -35.92 8.81
CA VAL A 228 19.99 -35.13 7.56
C VAL A 228 18.66 -35.34 6.84
N VAL A 229 17.88 -34.27 6.70
CA VAL A 229 16.54 -34.29 6.12
C VAL A 229 16.39 -33.15 5.10
N THR A 230 15.49 -33.30 4.12
CA THR A 230 15.14 -32.17 3.25
C THR A 230 14.01 -31.34 3.84
N TYR A 231 13.91 -30.06 3.43
CA TYR A 231 12.71 -29.27 3.76
C TYR A 231 11.43 -29.88 3.20
N SER A 232 11.51 -30.61 2.07
CA SER A 232 10.37 -31.36 1.52
C SER A 232 9.91 -32.50 2.45
N ASP A 233 10.83 -33.20 3.11
CA ASP A 233 10.49 -34.24 4.09
C ASP A 233 9.90 -33.63 5.36
N LEU A 234 10.50 -32.53 5.84
CA LEU A 234 9.98 -31.79 6.99
C LEU A 234 8.59 -31.22 6.74
N LYS A 235 8.31 -30.73 5.52
CA LYS A 235 6.97 -30.25 5.15
C LYS A 235 5.94 -31.37 5.22
N ARG A 236 6.27 -32.57 4.73
CA ARG A 236 5.38 -33.74 4.85
C ARG A 236 5.11 -34.10 6.32
N CYS A 237 6.14 -34.15 7.16
CA CYS A 237 6.02 -34.40 8.59
C CYS A 237 5.12 -33.36 9.26
N PHE A 238 5.33 -32.08 8.94
CA PHE A 238 4.57 -30.94 9.45
C PHE A 238 3.09 -31.00 9.06
N ASP A 239 2.80 -31.19 7.77
CA ASP A 239 1.43 -31.23 7.26
C ASP A 239 0.67 -32.45 7.80
N SER A 240 1.30 -33.63 7.82
CA SER A 240 0.72 -34.88 8.36
C SER A 240 0.40 -34.75 9.85
N THR A 241 1.35 -34.28 10.64
CA THR A 241 1.18 -34.11 12.10
C THR A 241 0.09 -33.09 12.42
N PHE A 242 0.03 -31.98 11.66
CA PHE A 242 -1.01 -30.99 11.88
C PHE A 242 -2.40 -31.53 11.49
N GLN A 243 -2.50 -32.30 10.41
CA GLN A 243 -3.75 -32.93 9.97
C GLN A 243 -4.29 -33.92 11.01
N GLU A 244 -3.43 -34.70 11.66
CA GLU A 244 -3.82 -35.59 12.77
C GLU A 244 -4.47 -34.80 13.91
N LEU A 245 -3.85 -33.69 14.33
CA LEU A 245 -4.41 -32.83 15.37
C LEU A 245 -5.76 -32.23 14.96
N GLN A 246 -5.89 -31.81 13.70
CA GLN A 246 -7.15 -31.29 13.17
C GLN A 246 -8.25 -32.36 13.13
N ALA A 247 -7.93 -33.58 12.68
CA ALA A 247 -8.88 -34.67 12.62
C ALA A 247 -9.40 -35.06 14.01
N ALA A 248 -8.54 -35.07 15.03
CA ALA A 248 -8.95 -35.32 16.40
C ALA A 248 -9.81 -34.18 16.96
N ALA A 249 -9.47 -32.92 16.65
CA ALA A 249 -10.31 -31.78 17.04
C ALA A 249 -11.70 -31.81 16.38
N ALA A 250 -11.81 -32.37 15.17
CA ALA A 250 -13.07 -32.57 14.45
C ALA A 250 -13.83 -33.84 14.88
N GLY A 251 -13.31 -34.63 15.83
CA GLY A 251 -13.91 -35.91 16.25
C GLY A 251 -13.89 -37.01 15.18
N SER A 252 -12.96 -36.91 14.21
CA SER A 252 -12.81 -37.86 13.10
C SER A 252 -11.71 -38.91 13.34
N LEU A 253 -11.12 -38.92 14.53
CA LEU A 253 -10.12 -39.88 15.03
C LEU A 253 -10.59 -40.50 16.35
#